data_AF-A0ABD4K4G0-F1
#
_entry.id   AF-A0ABD4K4G0-F1
#
_cell.length_a   1.000
_cell.length_b   1.000
_cell.length_c   1.000
_cell.angle_alpha   90.00
_cell.angle_beta   90.00
_cell.angle_gamma   90.00
#
_symmetry.space_group_name_H-M   'P 1'
#
loop_
_entity.id
_entity.type
_entity.pdbx_description
1 polymer ?
#
loop_
_entity_poly.entity_id
_entity_poly.type
_entity_poly.pdbx_seq_one_letter_code
_entity_poly.pdbx_strand_id
1 'polypeptide(L)'
;VLQDTLQKQRDYVTANSARLEHQLQLLQEAVNSKRLTLTEKTAQEAVSPDEAARIQANPLVKQELEINQQLSQRLITATENGNQLMQQNIKVKNWLERALQSERNIKEQIAVLKGSLLLSRILYQQQQTLPSADELENMTNRIADLRLEQFEVNQQRDALFQSDAFVSKLEEGHTNEVNSEVHDALLQVVDMRRELLDQLNKQLGNQLMMAINLQINQQQLMSVSKNLKSILTQQIFWVNSNRPMDWDWIKAFPQTLKDEFKSMKITVNWEKAWPAVFIAFLAGLPLLLIAGLIHWRLGWLKAYQQKLASAVGSLRNDSQLNTPKAILIDLIRALPVCLIILAVGLILLTMQLNISELLWSFSKKLAIFWLVFGLCWKVLEKNGVA
;
A
#
# COMPACT_ATOMS: atom_id res chain seq x y z
N VAL A 1 -27.51 3.90 16.25
CA VAL A 1 -28.74 3.30 15.66
C VAL A 1 -29.20 4.06 14.42
N LEU A 2 -29.53 5.36 14.51
CA LEU A 2 -29.98 6.17 13.35
C LEU A 2 -29.03 6.20 12.14
N GLN A 3 -27.71 6.31 12.37
CA GLN A 3 -26.73 6.27 11.27
C GLN A 3 -26.63 4.89 10.60
N ASP A 4 -26.70 3.80 11.37
CA ASP A 4 -26.66 2.43 10.85
C ASP A 4 -27.92 2.11 10.04
N THR A 5 -29.08 2.58 10.49
CA THR A 5 -30.35 2.42 9.75
C THR A 5 -30.35 3.21 8.44
N LEU A 6 -29.83 4.44 8.45
CA LEU A 6 -29.71 5.25 7.23
C LEU A 6 -28.75 4.63 6.22
N GLN A 7 -27.64 4.06 6.69
CA GLN A 7 -26.67 3.39 5.84
C GLN A 7 -27.27 2.13 5.19
N LYS A 8 -27.94 1.28 5.98
CA LYS A 8 -28.63 0.08 5.47
C LYS A 8 -29.75 0.42 4.49
N GLN A 9 -30.51 1.49 4.74
CA GLN A 9 -31.55 1.94 3.83
C GLN A 9 -30.95 2.38 2.48
N ARG A 10 -29.83 3.10 2.52
CA ARG A 10 -29.13 3.53 1.30
C ARG A 10 -28.58 2.34 0.52
N ASP A 11 -27.95 1.40 1.20
CA ASP A 11 -27.40 0.18 0.59
C ASP A 11 -28.52 -0.63 -0.07
N TYR A 12 -29.68 -0.76 0.59
CA TYR A 12 -30.86 -1.41 0.04
C TYR A 12 -31.40 -0.72 -1.22
N VAL A 13 -31.56 0.61 -1.18
CA VAL A 13 -32.06 1.39 -2.33
C VAL A 13 -31.10 1.25 -3.52
N THR A 14 -29.80 1.31 -3.27
CA THR A 14 -28.75 1.15 -4.29
C THR A 14 -28.80 -0.23 -4.92
N ALA A 15 -28.89 -1.28 -4.11
CA ALA A 15 -28.99 -2.66 -4.59
C ALA A 15 -30.29 -2.90 -5.39
N ASN A 16 -31.41 -2.32 -4.95
CA ASN A 16 -32.69 -2.47 -5.64
C ASN A 16 -32.70 -1.72 -6.99
N SER A 17 -32.10 -0.52 -7.07
CA SER A 17 -31.94 0.20 -8.35
C SER A 17 -31.13 -0.62 -9.35
N ALA A 18 -29.98 -1.17 -8.91
CA ALA A 18 -29.13 -2.01 -9.75
C ALA A 18 -29.88 -3.25 -10.26
N ARG A 19 -30.72 -3.87 -9.41
CA ARG A 19 -31.55 -5.01 -9.83
C ARG A 19 -32.60 -4.61 -10.88
N LEU A 20 -33.27 -3.49 -10.70
CA LEU A 20 -34.31 -3.01 -11.62
C LEU A 20 -33.75 -2.69 -13.00
N GLU A 21 -32.58 -2.03 -13.04
CA GLU A 21 -31.90 -1.70 -14.30
C GLU A 21 -31.45 -2.95 -15.05
N HIS A 22 -30.90 -3.95 -14.34
CA HIS A 22 -30.56 -5.25 -14.94
C HIS A 22 -31.78 -5.95 -15.54
N GLN A 23 -32.95 -5.90 -14.87
CA GLN A 23 -34.18 -6.47 -15.41
C GLN A 23 -34.65 -5.75 -16.68
N LEU A 24 -34.56 -4.42 -16.72
CA LEU A 24 -34.94 -3.61 -17.87
C LEU A 24 -34.07 -3.95 -19.11
N GLN A 25 -32.79 -4.25 -18.89
CA GLN A 25 -31.86 -4.64 -19.96
C GLN A 25 -32.13 -6.02 -20.54
N LEU A 26 -32.37 -7.04 -19.71
CA LEU A 26 -32.75 -8.38 -20.21
C LEU A 26 -34.02 -8.30 -21.07
N LEU A 27 -34.96 -7.43 -20.69
CA LEU A 27 -36.16 -7.18 -21.49
C LEU A 27 -35.81 -6.51 -22.83
N GLN A 28 -34.88 -5.56 -22.84
CA GLN A 28 -34.49 -4.85 -24.05
C GLN A 28 -33.71 -5.74 -25.03
N GLU A 29 -32.82 -6.60 -24.52
CA GLU A 29 -32.15 -7.66 -25.29
C GLU A 29 -33.16 -8.64 -25.90
N ALA A 30 -34.13 -9.10 -25.10
CA ALA A 30 -35.20 -9.98 -25.57
C ALA A 30 -36.08 -9.30 -26.63
N VAL A 31 -36.35 -8.01 -26.51
CA VAL A 31 -37.12 -7.25 -27.51
C VAL A 31 -36.33 -7.12 -28.81
N ASN A 32 -35.03 -6.80 -28.74
CA ASN A 32 -34.20 -6.62 -29.93
C ASN A 32 -33.95 -7.92 -30.69
N SER A 33 -33.60 -8.99 -29.98
CA SER A 33 -33.47 -10.33 -30.58
C SER A 33 -34.78 -10.78 -31.23
N LYS A 34 -35.92 -10.54 -30.57
CA LYS A 34 -37.24 -10.83 -31.12
C LYS A 34 -37.56 -9.98 -32.35
N ARG A 35 -37.19 -8.71 -32.38
CA ARG A 35 -37.36 -7.83 -33.55
C ARG A 35 -36.51 -8.29 -34.73
N LEU A 36 -35.24 -8.62 -34.51
CA LEU A 36 -34.36 -9.16 -35.55
C LEU A 36 -34.92 -10.47 -36.12
N THR A 37 -35.37 -11.38 -35.25
CA THR A 37 -36.04 -12.62 -35.66
C THR A 37 -37.36 -12.34 -36.40
N LEU A 38 -38.12 -11.32 -35.97
CA LEU A 38 -39.36 -10.92 -36.65
C LEU A 38 -39.06 -10.38 -38.04
N THR A 39 -38.03 -9.56 -38.24
CA THR A 39 -37.64 -9.08 -39.58
C THR A 39 -37.15 -10.22 -40.47
N GLU A 40 -36.36 -11.15 -39.92
CA GLU A 40 -35.98 -12.39 -40.63
C GLU A 40 -37.22 -13.20 -41.03
N LYS A 41 -38.25 -13.28 -40.17
CA LYS A 41 -39.51 -13.96 -40.46
C LYS A 41 -40.49 -13.19 -41.33
N THR A 42 -40.54 -11.86 -41.26
CA THR A 42 -41.42 -11.04 -42.12
C THR A 42 -40.90 -11.07 -43.56
N ALA A 43 -39.58 -11.11 -43.75
CA ALA A 43 -38.98 -11.47 -45.04
C ALA A 43 -39.36 -12.88 -45.51
N GLN A 44 -39.76 -13.79 -44.61
CA GLN A 44 -40.26 -15.14 -44.93
C GLN A 44 -41.77 -15.21 -45.15
N GLU A 45 -42.57 -14.38 -44.47
CA GLU A 45 -44.04 -14.45 -44.47
C GLU A 45 -44.69 -13.55 -45.52
N ALA A 46 -43.98 -12.56 -46.07
CA ALA A 46 -44.49 -11.69 -47.13
C ALA A 46 -44.56 -12.38 -48.52
N VAL A 47 -44.01 -13.59 -48.65
CA VAL A 47 -43.84 -14.30 -49.92
C VAL A 47 -44.03 -15.82 -49.71
N SER A 48 -44.28 -16.59 -50.77
CA SER A 48 -44.42 -18.05 -50.66
C SER A 48 -43.16 -18.68 -50.02
N PRO A 49 -43.25 -19.80 -49.27
CA PRO A 49 -42.09 -20.38 -48.57
C PRO A 49 -40.85 -20.66 -49.45
N ASP A 50 -41.05 -20.98 -50.73
CA ASP A 50 -39.98 -21.16 -51.71
C ASP A 50 -39.34 -19.83 -52.17
N GLU A 51 -40.11 -18.75 -52.20
CA GLU A 51 -39.66 -17.40 -52.60
C GLU A 51 -38.95 -16.69 -51.45
N ALA A 52 -39.44 -16.86 -50.21
CA ALA A 52 -38.78 -16.47 -48.98
C ALA A 52 -37.34 -17.03 -48.86
N ALA A 53 -37.18 -18.33 -49.14
CA ALA A 53 -35.88 -18.99 -49.14
C ALA A 53 -34.96 -18.44 -50.24
N ARG A 54 -35.50 -18.05 -51.39
CA ARG A 54 -34.75 -17.44 -52.50
C ARG A 54 -34.31 -16.01 -52.21
N ILE A 55 -35.15 -15.21 -51.54
CA ILE A 55 -34.84 -13.83 -51.15
C ILE A 55 -33.75 -13.82 -50.06
N GLN A 56 -33.82 -14.71 -49.07
CA GLN A 56 -32.74 -14.86 -48.08
C GLN A 56 -31.45 -15.48 -48.66
N ALA A 57 -31.57 -16.31 -49.71
CA ALA A 57 -30.42 -16.83 -50.44
C ALA A 57 -29.79 -15.79 -51.39
N ASN A 58 -30.43 -14.64 -51.61
CA ASN A 58 -29.84 -13.56 -52.38
C ASN A 58 -28.55 -13.08 -51.67
N PRO A 59 -27.41 -13.03 -52.39
CA PRO A 59 -26.13 -12.65 -51.79
C PRO A 59 -26.16 -11.28 -51.11
N LEU A 60 -26.86 -10.30 -51.69
CA LEU A 60 -26.96 -8.94 -51.16
C LEU A 60 -27.76 -8.88 -49.86
N VAL A 61 -28.96 -9.47 -49.86
CA VAL A 61 -29.81 -9.49 -48.65
C VAL A 61 -29.09 -10.19 -47.50
N LYS A 62 -28.40 -11.29 -47.78
CA LYS A 62 -27.60 -12.02 -46.79
C LYS A 62 -26.46 -11.16 -46.22
N GLN A 63 -25.71 -10.46 -47.08
CA GLN A 63 -24.63 -9.57 -46.64
C GLN A 63 -25.16 -8.45 -45.73
N GLU A 64 -26.29 -7.85 -46.10
CA GLU A 64 -26.89 -6.76 -45.33
C GLU A 64 -27.47 -7.24 -43.98
N LEU A 65 -28.00 -8.47 -43.94
CA LEU A 65 -28.42 -9.14 -42.70
C LEU A 65 -27.22 -9.46 -41.79
N GLU A 66 -26.10 -9.94 -42.34
CA GLU A 66 -24.88 -10.21 -41.57
C GLU A 66 -24.34 -8.94 -40.89
N ILE A 67 -24.38 -7.78 -41.57
CA ILE A 67 -24.03 -6.49 -40.96
C ILE A 67 -24.98 -6.15 -39.79
N ASN A 68 -26.28 -6.40 -39.94
CA ASN A 68 -27.24 -6.18 -38.86
C ASN A 68 -27.03 -7.12 -37.67
N GLN A 69 -26.68 -8.38 -37.91
CA GLN A 69 -26.31 -9.32 -36.85
C GLN A 69 -25.06 -8.84 -36.10
N GLN A 70 -24.03 -8.33 -36.82
CA GLN A 70 -22.85 -7.73 -36.20
C GLN A 70 -23.19 -6.50 -35.36
N LEU A 71 -24.07 -5.60 -35.84
CA LEU A 71 -24.53 -4.44 -35.09
C LEU A 71 -25.32 -4.82 -33.84
N SER A 72 -26.18 -5.83 -33.94
CA SER A 72 -26.89 -6.41 -32.79
C SER A 72 -25.90 -6.94 -31.75
N GLN A 73 -24.88 -7.69 -32.17
CA GLN A 73 -23.85 -8.18 -31.26
C GLN A 73 -23.05 -7.03 -30.61
N ARG A 74 -22.70 -5.99 -31.37
CA ARG A 74 -22.05 -4.78 -30.82
C ARG A 74 -22.93 -4.09 -29.80
N LEU A 75 -24.24 -3.99 -30.04
CA LEU A 75 -25.19 -3.43 -29.08
C LEU A 75 -25.27 -4.24 -27.78
N ILE A 76 -25.24 -5.57 -27.86
CA ILE A 76 -25.20 -6.46 -26.68
C ILE A 76 -23.91 -6.20 -25.90
N THR A 77 -22.75 -6.21 -26.56
CA THR A 77 -21.45 -5.94 -25.92
C THR A 77 -21.37 -4.53 -25.32
N ALA A 78 -21.93 -3.52 -26.00
CA ALA A 78 -22.06 -2.18 -25.44
C ALA A 78 -22.97 -2.20 -24.19
N THR A 79 -24.05 -2.95 -24.19
CA THR A 79 -24.92 -3.07 -23.01
C THR A 79 -24.18 -3.71 -21.82
N GLU A 80 -23.46 -4.81 -22.05
CA GLU A 80 -22.65 -5.50 -21.02
C GLU A 80 -21.54 -4.60 -20.45
N ASN A 81 -20.80 -3.90 -21.32
CA ASN A 81 -19.78 -2.94 -20.90
C ASN A 81 -20.39 -1.78 -20.09
N GLY A 82 -21.59 -1.34 -20.44
CA GLY A 82 -22.32 -0.32 -19.68
C GLY A 82 -22.63 -0.77 -18.26
N ASN A 83 -22.97 -2.04 -18.07
CA ASN A 83 -23.21 -2.63 -16.74
C ASN A 83 -21.97 -2.68 -15.87
N GLN A 84 -20.85 -3.10 -16.44
CA GLN A 84 -19.59 -3.11 -15.70
C GLN A 84 -19.23 -1.69 -15.24
N LEU A 85 -19.41 -0.70 -16.12
CA LEU A 85 -19.15 0.70 -15.83
C LEU A 85 -20.10 1.24 -14.75
N MET A 86 -21.38 0.88 -14.78
CA MET A 86 -22.34 1.24 -13.74
C MET A 86 -21.95 0.66 -12.38
N GLN A 87 -21.56 -0.62 -12.32
CA GLN A 87 -21.10 -1.25 -11.08
C GLN A 87 -19.85 -0.56 -10.53
N GLN A 88 -18.89 -0.20 -11.39
CA GLN A 88 -17.73 0.58 -11.01
C GLN A 88 -18.14 1.96 -10.48
N ASN A 89 -19.11 2.63 -11.12
CA ASN A 89 -19.62 3.92 -10.68
C ASN A 89 -20.21 3.85 -9.27
N ILE A 90 -21.04 2.84 -8.98
CA ILE A 90 -21.59 2.61 -7.63
C ILE A 90 -20.46 2.39 -6.62
N LYS A 91 -19.48 1.53 -6.94
CA LYS A 91 -18.35 1.25 -6.04
C LYS A 91 -17.56 2.51 -5.71
N VAL A 92 -17.15 3.27 -6.73
CA VAL A 92 -16.36 4.50 -6.57
C VAL A 92 -17.16 5.57 -5.84
N LYS A 93 -18.45 5.74 -6.16
CA LYS A 93 -19.34 6.68 -5.45
C LYS A 93 -19.45 6.33 -3.97
N ASN A 94 -19.63 5.05 -3.63
CA ASN A 94 -19.68 4.60 -2.24
C ASN A 94 -18.33 4.80 -1.51
N TRP A 95 -17.20 4.67 -2.20
CA TRP A 95 -15.89 5.00 -1.63
C TRP A 95 -15.72 6.50 -1.42
N LEU A 96 -16.12 7.33 -2.39
CA LEU A 96 -16.08 8.78 -2.29
C LEU A 96 -16.90 9.28 -1.10
N GLU A 97 -18.13 8.81 -0.95
CA GLU A 97 -18.99 9.20 0.16
C GLU A 97 -18.44 8.77 1.52
N ARG A 98 -17.86 7.57 1.61
CA ARG A 98 -17.15 7.10 2.81
C ARG A 98 -15.93 7.97 3.11
N ALA A 99 -15.15 8.34 2.11
CA ALA A 99 -13.99 9.20 2.28
C ALA A 99 -14.41 10.61 2.76
N LEU A 100 -15.43 11.21 2.16
CA LEU A 100 -15.98 12.50 2.60
C LEU A 100 -16.51 12.45 4.04
N GLN A 101 -17.20 11.36 4.41
CA GLN A 101 -17.66 11.19 5.78
C GLN A 101 -16.49 11.01 6.76
N SER A 102 -15.49 10.23 6.37
CA SER A 102 -14.28 10.04 7.17
C SER A 102 -13.54 11.36 7.37
N GLU A 103 -13.44 12.21 6.35
CA GLU A 103 -12.86 13.55 6.46
C GLU A 103 -13.59 14.42 7.47
N ARG A 104 -14.92 14.48 7.41
CA ARG A 104 -15.73 15.22 8.40
C ARG A 104 -15.49 14.70 9.81
N ASN A 105 -15.61 13.39 10.00
CA ASN A 105 -15.42 12.75 11.30
C ASN A 105 -14.00 12.97 11.85
N ILE A 106 -12.97 12.87 11.02
CA ILE A 106 -11.57 13.10 11.41
C ILE A 106 -11.38 14.56 11.86
N LYS A 107 -11.90 15.52 11.09
CA LYS A 107 -11.82 16.94 11.46
C LYS A 107 -12.51 17.23 12.79
N GLU A 108 -13.70 16.67 13.01
CA GLU A 108 -14.42 16.80 14.29
C GLU A 108 -13.64 16.15 15.44
N GLN A 109 -13.12 14.94 15.25
CA GLN A 109 -12.33 14.24 16.26
C GLN A 109 -11.03 14.96 16.60
N ILE A 110 -10.31 15.50 15.61
CA ILE A 110 -9.12 16.34 15.84
C ILE A 110 -9.50 17.60 16.63
N ALA A 111 -10.62 18.25 16.30
CA ALA A 111 -11.05 19.45 16.98
C ALA A 111 -11.40 19.20 18.46
N VAL A 112 -12.07 18.07 18.75
CA VAL A 112 -12.56 17.71 20.10
C VAL A 112 -11.49 17.03 20.96
N LEU A 113 -10.67 16.14 20.38
CA LEU A 113 -9.76 15.24 21.11
C LEU A 113 -8.30 15.73 21.14
N LYS A 114 -8.05 17.03 20.95
CA LYS A 114 -6.69 17.61 21.00
C LYS A 114 -5.91 17.06 22.22
N GLY A 115 -4.90 16.24 21.96
CA GLY A 115 -4.02 15.66 22.99
C GLY A 115 -4.36 14.25 23.50
N SER A 116 -5.42 13.59 23.01
CA SER A 116 -5.73 12.20 23.40
C SER A 116 -4.90 11.18 22.62
N LEU A 117 -4.23 10.25 23.31
CA LEU A 117 -3.53 9.11 22.70
C LEU A 117 -4.43 8.21 21.85
N LEU A 118 -5.72 8.11 22.21
CA LEU A 118 -6.71 7.33 21.47
C LEU A 118 -6.88 7.88 20.04
N LEU A 119 -6.73 9.20 19.85
CA LEU A 119 -6.82 9.86 18.55
C LEU A 119 -5.72 9.31 17.62
N SER A 120 -4.46 9.24 18.05
CA SER A 120 -3.36 8.75 17.21
C SER A 120 -3.61 7.35 16.65
N ARG A 121 -4.12 6.42 17.47
CA ARG A 121 -4.42 5.05 17.06
C ARG A 121 -5.57 5.00 16.06
N ILE A 122 -6.63 5.77 16.29
CA ILE A 122 -7.77 5.88 15.37
C ILE A 122 -7.32 6.47 14.04
N LEU A 123 -6.50 7.52 14.06
CA LEU A 123 -5.96 8.16 12.85
C LEU A 123 -5.05 7.21 12.06
N TYR A 124 -4.17 6.46 12.71
CA TYR A 124 -3.33 5.44 12.06
C TYR A 124 -4.17 4.31 11.44
N GLN A 125 -5.17 3.81 12.16
CA GLN A 125 -6.06 2.77 11.63
C GLN A 125 -6.83 3.27 10.40
N GLN A 126 -7.32 4.51 10.44
CA GLN A 126 -8.02 5.11 9.31
C GLN A 126 -7.09 5.34 8.10
N GLN A 127 -5.82 5.71 8.34
CA GLN A 127 -4.83 5.88 7.27
C GLN A 127 -4.61 4.58 6.48
N GLN A 128 -4.63 3.43 7.15
CA GLN A 128 -4.46 2.12 6.50
C GLN A 128 -5.68 1.68 5.68
N THR A 129 -6.86 2.23 5.95
CA THR A 129 -8.11 1.90 5.25
C THR A 129 -8.45 2.83 4.09
N LEU A 130 -7.65 3.88 3.86
CA LEU A 130 -7.87 4.79 2.73
C LEU A 130 -7.59 4.07 1.41
N PRO A 131 -8.51 4.12 0.43
CA PRO A 131 -8.26 3.54 -0.87
C PRO A 131 -7.06 4.23 -1.54
N SER A 132 -6.17 3.41 -2.11
CA SER A 132 -4.95 3.88 -2.78
C SER A 132 -5.31 4.38 -4.18
N ALA A 133 -4.81 5.57 -4.54
CA ALA A 133 -5.07 6.18 -5.85
C ALA A 133 -4.56 5.34 -7.03
N ASP A 134 -3.58 4.47 -6.78
CA ASP A 134 -2.96 3.60 -7.79
C ASP A 134 -3.91 2.49 -8.30
N GLU A 135 -5.03 2.25 -7.61
CA GLU A 135 -6.03 1.24 -8.02
C GLU A 135 -7.13 1.80 -8.94
N LEU A 136 -7.15 3.11 -9.21
CA LEU A 136 -8.19 3.73 -10.02
C LEU A 136 -7.75 3.84 -11.50
N GLU A 137 -8.35 3.00 -12.34
CA GLU A 137 -8.11 2.99 -13.78
C GLU A 137 -8.47 4.35 -14.43
N ASN A 138 -7.61 4.86 -15.31
CA ASN A 138 -7.78 6.14 -15.97
C ASN A 138 -8.84 6.05 -17.09
N MET A 139 -10.00 6.69 -16.88
CA MET A 139 -11.10 6.69 -17.83
C MET A 139 -10.90 7.59 -19.06
N THR A 140 -9.85 8.41 -19.12
CA THR A 140 -9.63 9.37 -20.23
C THR A 140 -9.60 8.69 -21.60
N ASN A 141 -8.85 7.59 -21.72
CA ASN A 141 -8.74 6.86 -22.99
C ASN A 141 -10.07 6.24 -23.37
N ARG A 142 -10.75 5.58 -22.41
CA ARG A 142 -12.07 4.98 -22.64
C ARG A 142 -13.12 6.00 -23.09
N ILE A 143 -13.09 7.21 -22.53
CA ILE A 143 -13.98 8.31 -22.94
C ILE A 143 -13.67 8.76 -24.37
N ALA A 144 -12.40 8.84 -24.75
CA ALA A 144 -12.00 9.18 -26.12
C ALA A 144 -12.48 8.10 -27.11
N ASP A 145 -12.29 6.83 -26.78
CA ASP A 145 -12.74 5.69 -27.59
C ASP A 145 -14.27 5.71 -27.78
N LEU A 146 -15.03 5.91 -26.70
CA LEU A 146 -16.50 6.00 -26.76
C LEU A 146 -16.98 7.17 -27.62
N ARG A 147 -16.29 8.31 -27.59
CA ARG A 147 -16.62 9.46 -28.45
C ARG A 147 -16.33 9.18 -29.91
N LEU A 148 -15.23 8.49 -30.21
CA LEU A 148 -14.89 8.10 -31.56
C LEU A 148 -15.93 7.11 -32.10
N GLU A 149 -16.26 6.08 -31.33
CA GLU A 149 -17.29 5.10 -31.70
C GLU A 149 -18.66 5.76 -31.91
N GLN A 150 -19.04 6.70 -31.02
CA GLN A 150 -20.27 7.46 -31.17
C GLN A 150 -20.28 8.32 -32.46
N PHE A 151 -19.14 8.92 -32.81
CA PHE A 151 -19.00 9.67 -34.06
C PHE A 151 -19.16 8.78 -35.29
N GLU A 152 -18.52 7.60 -35.30
CA GLU A 152 -18.66 6.61 -36.38
C GLU A 152 -20.11 6.12 -36.54
N VAL A 153 -20.78 5.80 -35.42
CA VAL A 153 -22.20 5.39 -35.44
C VAL A 153 -23.09 6.50 -35.98
N ASN A 154 -22.84 7.76 -35.61
CA ASN A 154 -23.59 8.89 -36.17
C ASN A 154 -23.36 9.04 -37.67
N GLN A 155 -22.13 8.87 -38.17
CA GLN A 155 -21.88 8.89 -39.62
C GLN A 155 -22.65 7.79 -40.36
N GLN A 156 -22.68 6.57 -39.80
CA GLN A 156 -23.46 5.47 -40.40
C GLN A 156 -24.96 5.78 -40.40
N ARG A 157 -25.48 6.39 -39.34
CA ARG A 157 -26.88 6.82 -39.27
C ARG A 157 -27.21 7.88 -40.31
N ASP A 158 -26.35 8.88 -40.48
CA ASP A 158 -26.55 9.96 -41.44
C ASP A 158 -26.53 9.43 -42.88
N ALA A 159 -25.66 8.45 -43.17
CA ALA A 159 -25.63 7.76 -44.46
C ALA A 159 -26.92 6.97 -44.76
N LEU A 160 -27.60 6.47 -43.72
CA LEU A 160 -28.85 5.72 -43.80
C LEU A 160 -30.10 6.60 -43.59
N PHE A 161 -29.96 7.93 -43.58
CA PHE A 161 -31.10 8.82 -43.36
C PHE A 161 -32.13 8.74 -44.50
N GLN A 162 -31.66 8.53 -45.74
CA GLN A 162 -32.50 8.28 -46.92
C GLN A 162 -32.44 6.79 -47.30
N SER A 163 -33.23 5.95 -46.63
CA SER A 163 -33.25 4.49 -46.83
C SER A 163 -33.43 4.10 -48.29
N ASP A 164 -34.37 4.72 -49.01
CA ASP A 164 -34.63 4.43 -50.43
C ASP A 164 -33.45 4.75 -51.35
N ALA A 165 -32.79 5.90 -51.12
CA ALA A 165 -31.62 6.30 -51.90
C ALA A 165 -30.41 5.41 -51.60
N PHE A 166 -30.29 4.96 -50.35
CA PHE A 166 -29.25 4.01 -49.95
C PHE A 166 -29.46 2.64 -50.62
N VAL A 167 -30.68 2.09 -50.55
CA VAL A 167 -31.02 0.82 -51.20
C VAL A 167 -30.84 0.92 -52.72
N SER A 168 -31.32 1.99 -53.36
CA SER A 168 -31.14 2.21 -54.80
C SER A 168 -29.66 2.20 -55.20
N LYS A 169 -28.79 2.81 -54.40
CA LYS A 169 -27.34 2.81 -54.63
C LYS A 169 -26.70 1.44 -54.35
N LEU A 170 -27.26 0.66 -53.44
CA LEU A 170 -26.80 -0.70 -53.15
C LEU A 170 -27.13 -1.66 -54.30
N GLU A 171 -28.24 -1.41 -54.99
CA GLU A 171 -28.71 -2.16 -56.16
C GLU A 171 -27.97 -1.77 -57.46
N GLU A 172 -27.31 -0.62 -57.51
CA GLU A 172 -26.46 -0.21 -58.63
C GLU A 172 -25.37 -1.26 -58.90
N GLY A 173 -25.46 -1.94 -60.04
CA GLY A 173 -24.54 -3.02 -60.44
C GLY A 173 -25.06 -4.44 -60.21
N HIS A 174 -26.22 -4.61 -59.58
CA HIS A 174 -26.85 -5.92 -59.30
C HIS A 174 -28.23 -6.07 -59.94
N THR A 175 -28.51 -5.33 -61.01
CA THR A 175 -29.83 -5.22 -61.66
C THR A 175 -30.44 -6.54 -62.15
N ASN A 176 -29.63 -7.61 -62.30
CA ASN A 176 -30.09 -8.93 -62.72
C ASN A 176 -30.53 -9.84 -61.55
N GLU A 177 -30.21 -9.46 -60.32
CA GLU A 177 -30.45 -10.25 -59.10
C GLU A 177 -31.51 -9.63 -58.17
N VAL A 178 -32.02 -8.45 -58.52
CA VAL A 178 -32.96 -7.66 -57.71
C VAL A 178 -34.33 -7.64 -58.37
N ASN A 179 -35.33 -8.21 -57.70
CA ASN A 179 -36.75 -8.06 -58.03
C ASN A 179 -37.43 -7.10 -57.01
N SER A 180 -38.70 -6.75 -57.25
CA SER A 180 -39.45 -5.85 -56.35
C SER A 180 -39.52 -6.37 -54.90
N GLU A 181 -39.51 -7.68 -54.71
CA GLU A 181 -39.59 -8.32 -53.37
C GLU A 181 -38.25 -8.25 -52.64
N VAL A 182 -37.13 -8.40 -53.36
CA VAL A 182 -35.77 -8.19 -52.83
C VAL A 182 -35.57 -6.73 -52.45
N HIS A 183 -36.08 -5.79 -53.24
CA HIS A 183 -36.05 -4.36 -52.92
C HIS A 183 -36.78 -4.07 -51.59
N ASP A 184 -38.02 -4.55 -51.44
CA ASP A 184 -38.80 -4.39 -50.21
C ASP A 184 -38.11 -5.06 -49.00
N ALA A 185 -37.49 -6.23 -49.20
CA ALA A 185 -36.71 -6.89 -48.16
C ALA A 185 -35.48 -6.07 -47.75
N LEU A 186 -34.75 -5.49 -48.71
CA LEU A 186 -33.60 -4.62 -48.44
C LEU A 186 -34.02 -3.36 -47.68
N LEU A 187 -35.16 -2.74 -48.02
CA LEU A 187 -35.71 -1.61 -47.27
C LEU A 187 -35.98 -1.98 -45.80
N GLN A 188 -36.61 -3.14 -45.53
CA GLN A 188 -36.84 -3.60 -44.16
C GLN A 188 -35.53 -3.88 -43.39
N VAL A 189 -34.53 -4.45 -44.06
CA VAL A 189 -33.21 -4.73 -43.47
C VAL A 189 -32.50 -3.40 -43.14
N VAL A 190 -32.57 -2.41 -44.02
CA VAL A 190 -31.98 -1.08 -43.79
C VAL A 190 -32.71 -0.31 -42.68
N ASP A 191 -34.04 -0.41 -42.60
CA ASP A 191 -34.80 0.20 -41.50
C ASP A 191 -34.45 -0.42 -40.14
N MET A 192 -34.28 -1.75 -40.08
CA MET A 192 -33.77 -2.43 -38.89
C MET A 192 -32.35 -1.96 -38.55
N ARG A 193 -31.48 -1.79 -39.56
CA ARG A 193 -30.12 -1.25 -39.35
C ARG A 193 -30.16 0.12 -38.68
N ARG A 194 -31.02 1.00 -39.18
CA ARG A 194 -31.19 2.36 -38.63
C ARG A 194 -31.66 2.32 -37.18
N GLU A 195 -32.59 1.42 -36.84
CA GLU A 195 -33.03 1.23 -35.46
C GLU A 195 -31.88 0.72 -34.57
N LEU A 196 -31.15 -0.31 -35.00
CA LEU A 196 -30.01 -0.86 -34.25
C LEU A 196 -28.94 0.22 -33.99
N LEU A 197 -28.63 1.04 -34.99
CA LEU A 197 -27.71 2.16 -34.85
C LEU A 197 -28.24 3.26 -33.92
N ASP A 198 -29.56 3.52 -33.93
CA ASP A 198 -30.16 4.48 -33.00
C ASP A 198 -30.06 4.01 -31.55
N GLN A 199 -30.35 2.73 -31.31
CA GLN A 199 -30.20 2.14 -30.00
C GLN A 199 -28.74 2.09 -29.55
N LEU A 200 -27.81 1.72 -30.44
CA LEU A 200 -26.38 1.72 -30.16
C LEU A 200 -25.88 3.13 -29.80
N ASN A 201 -26.28 4.15 -30.56
CA ASN A 201 -25.92 5.54 -30.26
C ASN A 201 -26.41 5.98 -28.86
N LYS A 202 -27.65 5.61 -28.50
CA LYS A 202 -28.20 5.88 -27.17
C LYS A 202 -27.41 5.16 -26.07
N GLN A 203 -27.05 3.89 -26.28
CA GLN A 203 -26.24 3.13 -25.32
C GLN A 203 -24.83 3.71 -25.16
N LEU A 204 -24.15 4.05 -26.26
CA LEU A 204 -22.85 4.71 -26.22
C LEU A 204 -22.92 6.07 -25.51
N GLY A 205 -23.99 6.85 -25.74
CA GLY A 205 -24.23 8.11 -25.02
C GLY A 205 -24.39 7.92 -23.51
N ASN A 206 -25.13 6.89 -23.09
CA ASN A 206 -25.27 6.54 -21.68
C ASN A 206 -23.94 6.10 -21.07
N GLN A 207 -23.19 5.24 -21.75
CA GLN A 207 -21.86 4.82 -21.32
C GLN A 207 -20.90 6.01 -21.19
N LEU A 208 -20.91 6.92 -22.17
CA LEU A 208 -20.08 8.12 -22.14
C LEU A 208 -20.38 8.97 -20.90
N MET A 209 -21.66 9.18 -20.58
CA MET A 209 -22.06 9.87 -19.36
C MET A 209 -21.58 9.15 -18.10
N MET A 210 -21.76 7.83 -18.03
CA MET A 210 -21.31 7.02 -16.88
C MET A 210 -19.79 7.06 -16.72
N ALA A 211 -19.03 7.05 -17.82
CA ALA A 211 -17.56 7.09 -17.83
C ALA A 211 -17.05 8.45 -17.36
N ILE A 212 -17.67 9.53 -17.84
CA ILE A 212 -17.38 10.90 -17.38
C ILE A 212 -17.68 11.03 -15.88
N ASN A 213 -18.84 10.57 -15.42
CA ASN A 213 -19.20 10.58 -14.00
C ASN A 213 -18.22 9.76 -13.16
N LEU A 214 -17.80 8.59 -13.65
CA LEU A 214 -16.80 7.76 -12.98
C LEU A 214 -15.48 8.51 -12.87
N GLN A 215 -15.00 9.13 -13.95
CA GLN A 215 -13.77 9.94 -13.94
C GLN A 215 -13.84 11.08 -12.92
N ILE A 216 -14.95 11.82 -12.90
CA ILE A 216 -15.17 12.92 -11.95
C ILE A 216 -15.13 12.39 -10.50
N ASN A 217 -15.86 11.31 -10.22
CA ASN A 217 -15.91 10.71 -8.88
C ASN A 217 -14.53 10.16 -8.46
N GLN A 218 -13.77 9.56 -9.37
CA GLN A 218 -12.39 9.13 -9.13
C GLN A 218 -11.48 10.32 -8.79
N GLN A 219 -11.54 11.40 -9.57
CA GLN A 219 -10.76 12.62 -9.30
C GLN A 219 -11.09 13.24 -7.95
N GLN A 220 -12.38 13.31 -7.60
CA GLN A 220 -12.82 13.79 -6.29
C GLN A 220 -12.32 12.87 -5.17
N LEU A 221 -12.44 11.55 -5.33
CA LEU A 221 -11.96 10.58 -4.35
C LEU A 221 -10.46 10.69 -4.12
N MET A 222 -9.66 10.83 -5.19
CA MET A 222 -8.22 11.06 -5.08
C MET A 222 -7.90 12.36 -4.34
N SER A 223 -8.60 13.45 -4.65
CA SER A 223 -8.43 14.75 -3.98
C SER A 223 -8.71 14.65 -2.48
N VAL A 224 -9.85 14.05 -2.10
CA VAL A 224 -10.24 13.84 -0.70
C VAL A 224 -9.24 12.93 0.01
N SER A 225 -8.84 11.81 -0.61
CA SER A 225 -7.86 10.88 -0.05
C SER A 225 -6.49 11.55 0.18
N LYS A 226 -6.01 12.35 -0.77
CA LYS A 226 -4.75 13.12 -0.64
C LYS A 226 -4.84 14.15 0.49
N ASN A 227 -5.95 14.88 0.60
CA ASN A 227 -6.18 15.83 1.68
C ASN A 227 -6.25 15.13 3.04
N LEU A 228 -6.98 14.03 3.13
CA LEU A 228 -7.06 13.18 4.33
C LEU A 228 -5.69 12.69 4.76
N LYS A 229 -4.90 12.14 3.84
CA LYS A 229 -3.53 11.69 4.11
C LYS A 229 -2.66 12.82 4.62
N SER A 230 -2.78 14.03 4.05
CA SER A 230 -2.05 15.21 4.52
C SER A 230 -2.45 15.60 5.95
N ILE A 231 -3.75 15.69 6.24
CA ILE A 231 -4.26 16.00 7.58
C ILE A 231 -3.79 14.95 8.58
N LEU A 232 -3.95 13.67 8.26
CA LEU A 232 -3.54 12.55 9.10
C LEU A 232 -2.04 12.59 9.37
N THR A 233 -1.21 12.76 8.34
CA THR A 233 0.26 12.80 8.49
C THR A 233 0.70 13.96 9.37
N GLN A 234 0.11 15.15 9.18
CA GLN A 234 0.41 16.30 10.03
C GLN A 234 0.01 16.02 11.49
N GLN A 235 -1.19 15.52 11.74
CA GLN A 235 -1.65 15.29 13.11
C GLN A 235 -0.92 14.13 13.79
N ILE A 236 -0.66 13.03 13.08
CA ILE A 236 0.05 11.87 13.60
C ILE A 236 1.47 12.23 14.06
N PHE A 237 2.19 13.07 13.30
CA PHE A 237 3.55 13.46 13.65
C PHE A 237 3.64 14.25 14.98
N TRP A 238 2.63 15.06 15.29
CA TRP A 238 2.64 15.94 16.46
C TRP A 238 1.94 15.35 17.70
N VAL A 239 1.31 14.17 17.61
CA VAL A 239 0.63 13.54 18.76
C VAL A 239 1.62 12.71 19.57
N ASN A 240 1.69 12.99 20.88
CA ASN A 240 2.53 12.26 21.82
C ASN A 240 2.21 10.75 21.78
N SER A 241 3.19 9.94 21.39
CA SER A 241 3.01 8.50 21.20
C SER A 241 2.93 7.71 22.51
N ASN A 242 3.31 8.32 23.63
CA ASN A 242 3.28 7.70 24.95
C ASN A 242 2.41 8.48 25.93
N ARG A 243 1.84 7.76 26.91
CA ARG A 243 1.19 8.41 28.07
C ARG A 243 2.20 9.36 28.71
N PRO A 244 1.76 10.56 29.13
CA PRO A 244 2.64 11.41 29.92
C PRO A 244 3.11 10.61 31.14
N MET A 245 4.35 10.84 31.55
CA MET A 245 4.93 10.24 32.75
C MET A 245 4.22 10.84 33.97
N ASP A 246 3.02 10.35 34.26
CA ASP A 246 2.18 10.82 35.35
C ASP A 246 2.59 10.18 36.67
N TRP A 247 1.99 10.67 37.75
CA TRP A 247 2.31 10.18 39.09
C TRP A 247 1.95 8.69 39.27
N ASP A 248 0.94 8.22 38.55
CA ASP A 248 0.54 6.82 38.58
C ASP A 248 1.52 5.93 37.82
N TRP A 249 2.11 6.40 36.71
CA TRP A 249 3.25 5.72 36.07
C TRP A 249 4.42 5.56 37.05
N ILE A 250 4.78 6.62 37.78
CA ILE A 250 5.90 6.57 38.74
C ILE A 250 5.61 5.57 39.87
N LYS A 251 4.36 5.53 40.38
CA LYS A 251 3.95 4.53 41.38
C LYS A 251 3.98 3.10 40.84
N ALA A 252 3.60 2.90 39.58
CA ALA A 252 3.54 1.58 38.95
C ALA A 252 4.92 1.08 38.46
N PHE A 253 5.89 1.97 38.27
CA PHE A 253 7.21 1.65 37.73
C PHE A 253 7.99 0.61 38.56
N PRO A 254 8.09 0.71 39.90
CA PRO A 254 8.79 -0.29 40.70
C PRO A 254 8.16 -1.69 40.58
N GLN A 255 6.83 -1.75 40.51
CA GLN A 255 6.10 -3.02 40.40
C GLN A 255 6.28 -3.64 39.01
N THR A 256 6.13 -2.85 37.94
CA THR A 256 6.36 -3.31 36.55
C THR A 256 7.81 -3.74 36.33
N LEU A 257 8.80 -3.02 36.87
CA LEU A 257 10.19 -3.46 36.86
C LEU A 257 10.35 -4.80 37.57
N LYS A 258 9.77 -4.97 38.76
CA LYS A 258 9.84 -6.22 39.52
C LYS A 258 9.24 -7.39 38.74
N ASP A 259 8.13 -7.14 38.06
CA ASP A 259 7.44 -8.15 37.25
C ASP A 259 8.23 -8.50 35.98
N GLU A 260 8.89 -7.51 35.36
CA GLU A 260 9.80 -7.71 34.22
C GLU A 260 11.09 -8.46 34.63
N PHE A 261 11.64 -8.16 35.81
CA PHE A 261 12.76 -8.90 36.38
C PHE A 261 12.38 -10.33 36.80
N LYS A 262 11.12 -10.59 37.16
CA LYS A 262 10.61 -11.94 37.42
C LYS A 262 10.32 -12.71 36.13
N SER A 263 9.85 -12.03 35.08
CA SER A 263 9.56 -12.63 33.78
C SER A 263 10.85 -13.02 33.05
N MET A 264 11.91 -12.23 33.23
CA MET A 264 13.28 -12.68 33.04
C MET A 264 13.54 -13.82 34.03
N LYS A 265 13.49 -15.07 33.56
CA LYS A 265 13.72 -16.31 34.33
C LYS A 265 15.17 -16.42 34.85
N ILE A 266 15.66 -15.41 35.56
CA ILE A 266 16.95 -15.37 36.25
C ILE A 266 16.73 -16.09 37.56
N THR A 267 16.92 -17.41 37.55
CA THR A 267 16.90 -18.24 38.74
C THR A 267 18.14 -17.97 39.57
N VAL A 268 18.11 -16.93 40.40
CA VAL A 268 19.15 -16.70 41.41
C VAL A 268 18.97 -17.75 42.51
N ASN A 269 19.78 -18.79 42.48
CA ASN A 269 19.74 -19.84 43.50
C ASN A 269 20.51 -19.37 44.74
N TRP A 270 19.84 -18.61 45.61
CA TRP A 270 20.46 -17.94 46.76
C TRP A 270 21.17 -18.89 47.74
N GLU A 271 20.70 -20.13 47.87
CA GLU A 271 21.37 -21.16 48.71
C GLU A 271 22.74 -21.57 48.15
N LYS A 272 22.90 -21.61 46.82
CA LYS A 272 24.19 -21.89 46.16
C LYS A 272 25.04 -20.65 45.94
N ALA A 273 24.42 -19.47 45.91
CA ALA A 273 25.11 -18.21 45.68
C ALA A 273 26.08 -17.88 46.83
N TRP A 274 25.75 -18.20 48.08
CA TRP A 274 26.58 -17.79 49.22
C TRP A 274 27.97 -18.43 49.28
N PRO A 275 28.10 -19.76 49.15
CA PRO A 275 29.39 -20.42 49.00
C PRO A 275 30.10 -20.01 47.70
N ALA A 276 29.35 -19.85 46.61
CA ALA A 276 29.87 -19.46 45.32
C ALA A 276 30.46 -18.05 45.33
N VAL A 277 29.90 -17.09 46.06
CA VAL A 277 30.42 -15.71 46.20
C VAL A 277 31.81 -15.69 46.82
N PHE A 278 32.09 -16.57 47.79
CA PHE A 278 33.42 -16.65 48.38
C PHE A 278 34.47 -17.17 47.38
N ILE A 279 34.12 -18.23 46.63
CA ILE A 279 34.97 -18.79 45.56
C ILE A 279 35.13 -17.78 44.42
N ALA A 280 34.05 -17.08 44.06
CA ALA A 280 33.99 -16.02 43.08
C ALA A 280 34.96 -14.88 43.42
N PHE A 281 34.87 -14.41 44.66
CA PHE A 281 35.74 -13.38 45.18
C PHE A 281 37.20 -13.83 45.16
N LEU A 282 37.49 -15.06 45.60
CA LEU A 282 38.84 -15.62 45.58
C LEU A 282 39.41 -15.74 44.15
N ALA A 283 38.57 -16.09 43.16
CA ALA A 283 38.95 -16.17 41.76
C ALA A 283 39.17 -14.79 41.10
N GLY A 284 38.41 -13.77 41.50
CA GLY A 284 38.56 -12.39 41.02
C GLY A 284 39.66 -11.59 41.75
N LEU A 285 40.04 -11.99 42.95
CA LEU A 285 40.98 -11.30 43.82
C LEU A 285 42.37 -11.10 43.18
N PRO A 286 42.98 -12.07 42.47
CA PRO A 286 44.25 -11.83 41.77
C PRO A 286 44.16 -10.70 40.73
N LEU A 287 43.06 -10.62 39.97
CA LEU A 287 42.87 -9.56 38.98
C LEU A 287 42.72 -8.19 39.65
N LEU A 288 41.97 -8.12 40.75
CA LEU A 288 41.79 -6.89 41.53
C LEU A 288 43.09 -6.44 42.18
N LEU A 289 43.90 -7.38 42.70
CA LEU A 289 45.22 -7.07 43.26
C LEU A 289 46.17 -6.53 42.20
N ILE A 290 46.20 -7.13 41.00
CA ILE A 290 47.01 -6.61 39.88
C ILE A 290 46.52 -5.22 39.46
N ALA A 291 45.20 -5.01 39.36
CA ALA A 291 44.62 -3.71 39.05
C ALA A 291 45.00 -2.64 40.10
N GLY A 292 44.90 -2.99 41.38
CA GLY A 292 45.27 -2.14 42.51
C GLY A 292 46.77 -1.83 42.55
N LEU A 293 47.62 -2.83 42.26
CA LEU A 293 49.08 -2.64 42.17
C LEU A 293 49.44 -1.67 41.04
N ILE A 294 48.84 -1.83 39.86
CA ILE A 294 49.04 -0.91 38.73
C ILE A 294 48.54 0.49 39.11
N HIS A 295 47.37 0.60 39.74
CA HIS A 295 46.81 1.87 40.19
C HIS A 295 47.75 2.58 41.18
N TRP A 296 48.28 1.85 42.15
CA TRP A 296 49.24 2.38 43.13
C TRP A 296 50.55 2.83 42.45
N ARG A 297 51.01 2.11 41.43
CA ARG A 297 52.21 2.46 40.64
C ARG A 297 51.96 3.49 39.53
N LEU A 298 50.74 4.03 39.37
CA LEU A 298 50.42 5.02 38.33
C LEU A 298 51.31 6.27 38.38
N GLY A 299 51.61 6.76 39.58
CA GLY A 299 52.47 7.94 39.74
C GLY A 299 53.89 7.69 39.22
N TRP A 300 54.44 6.51 39.49
CA TRP A 300 55.74 6.08 38.98
C TRP A 300 55.73 5.86 37.47
N LEU A 301 54.68 5.21 36.93
CA LEU A 301 54.53 4.99 35.48
C LEU A 301 54.47 6.31 34.71
N LYS A 302 53.73 7.30 35.23
CA LYS A 302 53.68 8.66 34.65
C LYS A 302 55.05 9.35 34.69
N ALA A 303 55.75 9.29 35.82
CA ALA A 303 57.08 9.88 35.96
C ALA A 303 58.12 9.21 35.03
N TYR A 304 58.01 7.90 34.83
CA TYR A 304 58.88 7.15 33.92
C TYR A 304 58.57 7.46 32.44
N GLN A 305 57.29 7.62 32.09
CA GLN A 305 56.86 8.05 30.76
C GLN A 305 57.33 9.48 30.44
N GLN A 306 57.29 10.40 31.42
CA GLN A 306 57.85 11.75 31.27
C GLN A 306 59.36 11.74 31.04
N LYS A 307 60.12 10.86 31.72
CA LYS A 307 61.56 10.69 31.47
C LYS A 307 61.83 10.18 30.05
N LEU A 308 61.04 9.23 29.56
CA LEU A 308 61.13 8.73 28.19
C LEU A 308 60.79 9.83 27.17
N ALA A 309 59.72 10.59 27.39
CA ALA A 309 59.33 11.71 26.54
C ALA A 309 60.41 12.81 26.50
N SER A 310 61.07 13.12 27.63
CA SER A 310 62.19 14.08 27.67
C SER A 310 63.47 13.60 26.98
N ALA A 311 63.61 12.28 26.76
CA ALA A 311 64.76 11.71 26.06
C ALA A 311 64.58 11.71 24.54
N VAL A 312 63.33 11.71 24.06
CA VAL A 312 62.94 11.87 22.65
C VAL A 312 63.22 13.31 22.23
N GLY A 313 64.06 13.51 21.22
CA GLY A 313 64.52 14.84 20.77
C GLY A 313 65.93 15.24 21.25
N SER A 314 66.65 14.36 21.97
CA SER A 314 68.08 14.58 22.30
C SER A 314 68.99 13.69 21.43
N LEU A 315 69.91 14.30 20.67
CA LEU A 315 70.73 13.61 19.64
C LEU A 315 71.60 12.45 20.14
N ARG A 316 71.78 12.28 21.46
CA ARG A 316 72.74 11.34 22.06
C ARG A 316 72.09 10.17 22.81
N ASN A 317 70.81 10.30 23.19
CA ASN A 317 70.07 9.27 23.95
C ASN A 317 68.81 8.77 23.23
N ASP A 318 68.60 9.17 21.98
CA ASP A 318 67.43 8.77 21.21
C ASP A 318 67.61 7.32 20.71
N SER A 319 66.81 6.41 21.26
CA SER A 319 66.71 5.03 20.81
C SER A 319 65.31 4.82 20.27
N GLN A 320 65.19 4.23 19.07
CA GLN A 320 63.90 3.90 18.44
C GLN A 320 63.00 3.02 19.32
N LEU A 321 63.55 2.41 20.38
CA LEU A 321 62.82 1.62 21.37
C LEU A 321 62.05 2.47 22.40
N ASN A 322 62.22 3.79 22.42
CA ASN A 322 61.53 4.68 23.37
C ASN A 322 60.02 4.80 23.06
N THR A 323 59.64 4.88 21.78
CA THR A 323 58.23 4.95 21.35
C THR A 323 57.46 3.65 21.62
N PRO A 324 57.96 2.45 21.28
CA PRO A 324 57.31 1.19 21.66
C PRO A 324 57.17 1.02 23.18
N LYS A 325 58.17 1.45 23.96
CA LYS A 325 58.11 1.41 25.44
C LYS A 325 57.04 2.34 25.99
N ALA A 326 56.85 3.52 25.40
CA ALA A 326 55.81 4.46 25.82
C ALA A 326 54.39 3.90 25.54
N ILE A 327 54.18 3.29 24.38
CA ILE A 327 52.93 2.60 24.04
C ILE A 327 52.66 1.44 25.02
N LEU A 328 53.70 0.67 25.39
CA LEU A 328 53.57 -0.41 26.38
C LEU A 328 53.15 0.13 27.76
N ILE A 329 53.68 1.28 28.18
CA ILE A 329 53.29 1.93 29.44
C ILE A 329 51.82 2.39 29.38
N ASP A 330 51.39 2.98 28.27
CA ASP A 330 49.99 3.40 28.09
C ASP A 330 49.03 2.21 28.07
N LEU A 331 49.44 1.08 27.47
CA LEU A 331 48.72 -0.18 27.55
C LEU A 331 48.57 -0.64 29.01
N ILE A 332 49.67 -0.68 29.77
CA ILE A 332 49.65 -1.05 31.21
C ILE A 332 48.74 -0.12 32.02
N ARG A 333 48.73 1.18 31.70
CA ARG A 333 47.88 2.17 32.37
C ARG A 333 46.39 2.02 32.05
N ALA A 334 46.02 1.40 30.92
CA ALA A 334 44.64 1.14 30.53
C ALA A 334 44.09 -0.20 31.11
N LEU A 335 44.98 -1.13 31.50
CA LEU A 335 44.61 -2.45 32.04
C LEU A 335 43.77 -2.45 33.33
N PRO A 336 43.91 -1.54 34.32
CA PRO A 336 43.21 -1.66 35.61
C PRO A 336 41.70 -1.78 35.47
N VAL A 337 41.08 -0.98 34.61
CA VAL A 337 39.63 -1.01 34.39
C VAL A 337 39.22 -2.30 33.67
N CYS A 338 40.02 -2.76 32.70
CA CYS A 338 39.79 -4.03 32.01
C CYS A 338 39.83 -5.21 33.00
N LEU A 339 40.79 -5.21 33.93
CA LEU A 339 40.93 -6.23 34.96
C LEU A 339 39.77 -6.20 35.96
N ILE A 340 39.25 -5.02 36.31
CA ILE A 340 38.04 -4.90 37.16
C ILE A 340 36.82 -5.47 36.44
N ILE A 341 36.61 -5.13 35.16
CA ILE A 341 35.50 -5.66 34.35
C ILE A 341 35.59 -7.18 34.26
N LEU A 342 36.79 -7.73 34.02
CA LEU A 342 37.01 -9.17 33.99
C LEU A 342 36.81 -9.83 35.37
N ALA A 343 37.24 -9.19 36.46
CA ALA A 343 37.04 -9.70 37.81
C ALA A 343 35.54 -9.77 38.15
N VAL A 344 34.76 -8.74 37.82
CA VAL A 344 33.31 -8.74 37.98
C VAL A 344 32.66 -9.81 37.11
N GLY A 345 33.08 -9.93 35.85
CA GLY A 345 32.60 -10.96 34.93
C GLY A 345 32.88 -12.39 35.44
N LEU A 346 34.07 -12.64 36.01
CA LEU A 346 34.43 -13.91 36.63
C LEU A 346 33.58 -14.19 37.87
N ILE A 347 33.36 -13.18 38.71
CA ILE A 347 32.51 -13.32 39.90
C ILE A 347 31.09 -13.74 39.50
N LEU A 348 30.53 -13.07 38.48
CA LEU A 348 29.20 -13.39 37.94
C LEU A 348 29.16 -14.77 37.28
N LEU A 349 30.26 -15.22 36.65
CA LEU A 349 30.36 -16.57 36.08
C LEU A 349 30.26 -17.64 37.16
N THR A 350 31.02 -17.47 38.25
CA THR A 350 31.06 -18.41 39.38
C THR A 350 29.77 -18.44 40.20
N MET A 351 28.92 -17.42 40.12
CA MET A 351 27.60 -17.40 40.76
C MET A 351 26.57 -18.35 40.10
N GLN A 352 26.91 -19.01 38.98
CA GLN A 352 26.09 -20.04 38.31
C GLN A 352 24.64 -19.60 38.05
N LEU A 353 24.46 -18.34 37.65
CA LEU A 353 23.19 -17.83 37.16
C LEU A 353 22.91 -18.42 35.77
N ASN A 354 21.64 -18.52 35.39
CA ASN A 354 21.24 -18.97 34.04
C ASN A 354 21.83 -18.11 32.90
N ILE A 355 22.23 -16.87 33.21
CA ILE A 355 22.85 -15.91 32.28
C ILE A 355 24.35 -15.71 32.53
N SER A 356 24.99 -16.49 33.41
CA SER A 356 26.39 -16.31 33.80
C SER A 356 27.36 -16.42 32.62
N GLU A 357 27.13 -17.34 31.69
CA GLU A 357 27.97 -17.47 30.49
C GLU A 357 27.82 -16.26 29.55
N LEU A 358 26.60 -15.73 29.42
CA LEU A 358 26.31 -14.54 28.63
C LEU A 358 26.99 -13.31 29.25
N LEU A 359 26.86 -13.13 30.56
CA LEU A 359 27.50 -12.04 31.30
C LEU A 359 29.04 -12.12 31.22
N TRP A 360 29.61 -13.33 31.26
CA TRP A 360 31.05 -13.51 31.06
C TRP A 360 31.48 -13.15 29.64
N SER A 361 30.74 -13.60 28.63
CA SER A 361 31.00 -13.25 27.22
C SER A 361 30.93 -11.74 26.99
N PHE A 362 29.92 -11.08 27.58
CA PHE A 362 29.77 -9.63 27.54
C PHE A 362 30.92 -8.91 28.24
N SER A 363 31.31 -9.36 29.45
CA SER A 363 32.42 -8.78 30.22
C SER A 363 33.75 -8.86 29.45
N LYS A 364 34.01 -9.97 28.74
CA LYS A 364 35.19 -10.09 27.85
C LYS A 364 35.15 -9.07 26.70
N LYS A 365 34.01 -8.94 26.02
CA LYS A 365 33.86 -7.96 24.92
C LYS A 365 34.00 -6.53 25.43
N LEU A 366 33.40 -6.22 26.59
CA LEU A 366 33.49 -4.91 27.22
C LEU A 366 34.93 -4.58 27.67
N ALA A 367 35.66 -5.56 28.22
CA ALA A 367 37.06 -5.40 28.58
C ALA A 367 37.95 -5.13 27.36
N ILE A 368 37.71 -5.83 26.23
CA ILE A 368 38.43 -5.57 24.97
C ILE A 368 38.10 -4.17 24.44
N PHE A 369 36.82 -3.80 24.42
CA PHE A 369 36.40 -2.45 24.02
C PHE A 369 37.08 -1.38 24.86
N TRP A 370 37.10 -1.55 26.19
CA TRP A 370 37.75 -0.60 27.09
C TRP A 370 39.27 -0.58 26.95
N LEU A 371 39.91 -1.70 26.63
CA LEU A 371 41.35 -1.74 26.35
C LEU A 371 41.68 -0.91 25.13
N VAL A 372 40.95 -1.09 24.02
CA VAL A 372 41.15 -0.32 22.79
C VAL A 372 40.85 1.16 23.02
N PHE A 373 39.70 1.48 23.60
CA PHE A 373 39.31 2.85 23.88
C PHE A 373 40.27 3.55 24.85
N GLY A 374 40.64 2.88 25.94
CA GLY A 374 41.56 3.38 26.96
C GLY A 374 42.96 3.61 26.40
N LEU A 375 43.45 2.73 25.52
CA LEU A 375 44.73 2.92 24.82
C LEU A 375 44.68 4.13 23.89
N CYS A 376 43.64 4.25 23.06
CA CYS A 376 43.47 5.42 22.19
C CYS A 376 43.39 6.72 22.99
N TRP A 377 42.60 6.75 24.07
CA TRP A 377 42.48 7.91 24.94
C TRP A 377 43.81 8.31 25.58
N LYS A 378 44.60 7.33 26.05
CA LYS A 378 45.90 7.58 26.70
C LYS A 378 46.96 8.05 25.72
N VAL A 379 46.97 7.51 24.50
CA VAL A 379 47.86 7.95 23.41
C VAL A 379 47.56 9.40 22.99
N LEU A 380 46.27 9.81 23.01
CA LEU A 380 45.81 11.16 22.60
C LEU A 380 45.78 12.21 23.73
N GLU A 381 46.15 11.86 24.97
CA GLU A 381 46.15 12.79 26.10
C GLU A 381 47.25 13.86 25.91
N LYS A 382 47.15 15.04 26.56
CA LYS A 382 48.05 16.21 26.37
C LYS A 382 49.56 15.96 26.61
N ASN A 383 49.94 14.76 27.08
CA ASN A 383 51.32 14.27 27.23
C ASN A 383 51.45 12.80 26.75
N GLY A 384 50.61 12.39 25.81
CA GLY A 384 50.57 11.06 25.22
C GLY A 384 51.67 10.87 24.17
N VAL A 385 51.67 9.72 23.52
CA VAL A 385 52.68 9.36 22.51
C VAL A 385 52.46 10.05 21.16
N ALA A 386 51.24 10.51 20.88
CA ALA A 386 50.83 11.10 19.60
C ALA A 386 50.92 12.64 19.57
#